data_AF-A0A0C2GI31-F1
#
_entry.id   AF-A0A0C2GI31-F1
#
_cell.length_a   1.000
_cell.length_b   1.000
_cell.length_c   1.000
_cell.angle_alpha   90.00
_cell.angle_beta   90.00
_cell.angle_gamma   90.00
#
_symmetry.space_group_name_H-M   'P 1'
#
loop_
_entity.id
_entity.type
_entity.pdbx_description
1 polymer ?
#
loop_
_entity_poly.entity_id
_entity_poly.type
_entity_poly.pdbx_seq_one_letter_code
_entity_poly.pdbx_strand_id
1 'polypeptide(L)'
;MYRLVVAKGVVYVEKVSEEEYTHCFLQNPHLVGSCNNNTQEVSITVVFRQFTPTPGGMEFEPGRTYYFITTSDGTLSGIDRRKDGLCTERQMKVKFEVQLPKHELQHHVNPKFAARTSQKEQQEEPEASTPIMYIIHVDGENSDELDDDVATTAFMPLPLLLSLLLFYLN
;
A
#
# COMPACT_ATOMS: atom_id res chain seq x y z
N MET A 1 -11.32 -6.25 7.68
CA MET A 1 -9.91 -5.87 7.45
C MET A 1 -9.13 -7.16 7.28
N TYR A 2 -8.54 -7.41 6.11
CA TYR A 2 -7.72 -8.60 5.91
C TYR A 2 -6.26 -8.17 5.92
N ARG A 3 -5.50 -8.65 6.90
CA ARG A 3 -4.06 -8.44 6.93
C ARG A 3 -3.44 -9.41 5.93
N LEU A 4 -3.10 -8.94 4.73
CA LEU A 4 -2.46 -9.78 3.73
C LEU A 4 -0.98 -9.46 3.60
N VAL A 5 -0.19 -10.52 3.75
CA VAL A 5 1.23 -10.62 3.41
C VAL A 5 2.17 -9.96 4.40
N VAL A 6 2.87 -10.85 5.09
CA VAL A 6 4.20 -10.60 5.61
C VAL A 6 5.17 -10.79 4.44
N ALA A 7 5.68 -9.73 3.87
CA ALA A 7 6.85 -9.80 3.00
C ALA A 7 8.06 -10.02 3.92
N LYS A 8 8.68 -11.20 3.84
CA LYS A 8 9.99 -11.47 4.44
C LYS A 8 11.04 -11.37 3.35
N GLY A 9 12.12 -10.65 3.63
CA GLY A 9 13.23 -10.54 2.70
C GLY A 9 13.14 -9.35 1.75
N VAL A 10 13.98 -9.35 0.72
CA VAL A 10 14.13 -8.22 -0.19
C VAL A 10 13.19 -8.38 -1.39
N VAL A 11 12.04 -7.71 -1.37
CA VAL A 11 10.97 -7.88 -2.35
C VAL A 11 10.16 -6.61 -2.59
N TYR A 12 9.61 -6.49 -3.79
CA TYR A 12 8.47 -5.62 -4.10
C TYR A 12 7.17 -6.41 -4.20
N VAL A 13 6.07 -5.74 -3.87
CA VAL A 13 4.72 -6.24 -4.07
C VAL A 13 4.01 -5.26 -4.96
N GLU A 14 3.57 -5.74 -6.12
CA GLU A 14 2.93 -4.95 -7.14
C GLU A 14 1.53 -5.46 -7.44
N LYS A 15 0.57 -4.53 -7.54
CA LYS A 15 -0.73 -4.80 -8.15
C LYS A 15 -0.57 -4.79 -9.67
N VAL A 16 -1.11 -5.81 -10.32
CA VAL A 16 -0.95 -6.06 -11.75
C VAL A 16 -2.26 -6.48 -12.41
N SER A 17 -2.26 -6.56 -13.74
CA SER A 17 -3.32 -7.17 -14.53
C SER A 17 -3.34 -8.71 -14.41
N GLU A 18 -4.43 -9.33 -14.89
CA GLU A 18 -4.54 -10.80 -14.93
C GLU A 18 -3.48 -11.44 -15.82
N GLU A 19 -3.12 -10.81 -16.93
CA GLU A 19 -2.13 -11.30 -17.88
C GLU A 19 -0.73 -11.32 -17.24
N GLU A 20 -0.35 -10.21 -16.61
CA GLU A 20 0.89 -10.07 -15.85
C GLU A 20 0.97 -11.08 -14.70
N TYR A 21 -0.14 -11.31 -13.99
CA TYR A 21 -0.24 -12.31 -12.91
C TYR A 21 -0.06 -13.75 -13.42
N THR A 22 -0.65 -14.05 -14.57
CA THR A 22 -0.64 -15.40 -15.14
C THR A 22 0.76 -15.77 -15.62
N HIS A 23 1.43 -14.83 -16.28
CA HIS A 23 2.72 -15.06 -16.93
C HIS A 23 3.91 -14.49 -16.16
N CYS A 24 3.71 -13.96 -14.95
CA CYS A 24 4.76 -13.42 -14.08
C CYS A 24 5.66 -12.39 -14.76
N PHE A 25 5.09 -11.32 -15.31
CA PHE A 25 5.85 -10.18 -15.86
C PHE A 25 5.21 -8.85 -15.49
N LEU A 26 5.97 -7.76 -15.57
CA LEU A 26 5.54 -6.39 -15.25
C LEU A 26 5.60 -5.47 -16.47
N GLN A 27 4.43 -5.07 -16.96
CA GLN A 27 4.25 -4.04 -17.99
C GLN A 27 3.86 -2.70 -17.37
N ASN A 28 2.75 -2.64 -16.64
CA ASN A 28 2.27 -1.40 -16.00
C ASN A 28 1.84 -1.65 -14.54
N PRO A 29 2.80 -2.04 -13.67
CA PRO A 29 2.50 -2.35 -12.28
C PRO A 29 2.20 -1.10 -11.46
N HIS A 30 1.36 -1.28 -10.44
CA HIS A 30 1.21 -0.33 -9.36
C HIS A 30 1.95 -0.85 -8.13
N LEU A 31 3.00 -0.16 -7.69
CA LEU A 31 3.76 -0.55 -6.48
C LEU A 31 2.86 -0.41 -5.24
N VAL A 32 2.73 -1.49 -4.47
CA VAL A 32 1.88 -1.55 -3.27
C VAL A 32 2.71 -1.51 -2.00
N GLY A 33 3.91 -2.10 -2.04
CA GLY A 33 4.84 -2.05 -0.94
C GLY A 33 6.20 -2.59 -1.33
N SER A 34 7.19 -2.29 -0.50
CA SER A 34 8.56 -2.76 -0.65
C SER A 34 9.13 -3.19 0.69
N CYS A 35 10.01 -4.18 0.64
CA CYS A 35 10.87 -4.56 1.75
C CYS A 35 12.28 -4.67 1.16
N ASN A 36 13.20 -3.82 1.60
CA ASN A 36 14.59 -3.84 1.14
C ASN A 36 15.55 -4.40 2.21
N ASN A 37 15.01 -4.88 3.33
CA ASN A 37 15.80 -5.36 4.45
C ASN A 37 15.46 -6.82 4.76
N ASN A 38 16.49 -7.67 4.72
CA ASN A 38 16.33 -9.10 4.94
C ASN A 38 16.07 -9.49 6.41
N THR A 39 16.31 -8.60 7.37
CA THR A 39 16.09 -8.86 8.80
C THR A 39 14.73 -8.35 9.29
N GLN A 40 14.04 -7.54 8.49
CA GLN A 40 12.79 -6.91 8.90
C GLN A 40 11.59 -7.67 8.33
N GLU A 41 10.61 -7.87 9.19
CA GLU A 41 9.32 -8.42 8.78
C GLU A 41 8.39 -7.25 8.45
N VAL A 42 8.12 -7.03 7.16
CA VAL A 42 7.21 -5.96 6.71
C VAL A 42 5.86 -6.59 6.43
N SER A 43 4.82 -6.16 7.15
CA SER A 43 3.45 -6.57 6.87
C SER A 43 2.70 -5.49 6.09
N ILE A 44 2.19 -5.85 4.93
CA ILE A 44 1.25 -5.01 4.18
C ILE A 44 -0.15 -5.30 4.74
N THR A 45 -1.00 -4.29 4.78
CA THR A 45 -2.40 -4.46 5.22
C THR A 45 -3.33 -4.03 4.11
N VAL A 46 -4.25 -4.91 3.74
CA VAL A 46 -5.20 -4.66 2.65
C VAL A 46 -6.58 -4.38 3.24
N VAL A 47 -7.11 -3.20 2.93
CA VAL A 47 -8.46 -2.80 3.35
C VAL A 47 -9.33 -2.76 2.12
N PHE A 48 -10.31 -3.67 2.04
CA PHE A 48 -11.29 -3.67 0.97
C PHE A 48 -12.29 -2.54 1.20
N ARG A 49 -12.16 -1.48 0.42
CA ARG A 49 -13.04 -0.32 0.41
C ARG A 49 -13.07 0.26 -1.00
N GLN A 50 -14.22 0.79 -1.40
CA GLN A 50 -14.38 1.41 -2.71
C GLN A 50 -13.64 2.74 -2.81
N PHE A 51 -13.55 3.48 -1.70
CA PHE A 51 -12.91 4.78 -1.65
C PHE A 51 -11.88 4.82 -0.53
N THR A 52 -10.68 5.30 -0.85
CA THR A 52 -9.58 5.43 0.11
C THR A 52 -9.35 6.89 0.49
N PRO A 53 -9.39 7.28 1.79
CA PRO A 53 -8.90 8.59 2.22
C PRO A 53 -7.39 8.78 2.00
N THR A 54 -6.64 7.70 1.76
CA THR A 54 -5.22 7.77 1.47
C THR A 54 -5.01 8.01 -0.02
N PRO A 55 -4.43 9.16 -0.46
CA PRO A 55 -4.12 9.41 -1.87
C PRO A 55 -3.21 8.32 -2.43
N GLY A 56 -3.54 7.79 -3.61
CA GLY A 56 -2.80 6.66 -4.21
C GLY A 56 -2.95 5.33 -3.43
N GLY A 57 -3.81 5.28 -2.42
CA GLY A 57 -4.15 4.05 -1.73
C GLY A 57 -4.92 3.08 -2.62
N MET A 58 -5.08 1.85 -2.14
CA MET A 58 -5.83 0.84 -2.89
C MET A 58 -7.33 0.99 -2.71
N GLU A 59 -8.04 0.88 -3.83
CA GLU A 59 -9.50 0.85 -3.92
C GLU A 59 -9.95 -0.47 -4.55
N PHE A 60 -11.02 -1.03 -3.97
CA PHE A 60 -11.56 -2.34 -4.29
C PHE A 60 -13.06 -2.23 -4.52
N GLU A 61 -13.46 -2.40 -5.77
CA GLU A 61 -14.85 -2.46 -6.19
C GLU A 61 -15.42 -3.87 -5.95
N PRO A 62 -16.65 -3.98 -5.45
CA PRO A 62 -17.35 -5.25 -5.36
C PRO A 62 -17.54 -5.90 -6.74
N GLY A 63 -17.45 -7.23 -6.78
CA GLY A 63 -17.57 -8.02 -8.00
C GLY A 63 -16.32 -8.04 -8.88
N ARG A 64 -15.19 -7.48 -8.43
CA ARG A 64 -13.93 -7.47 -9.17
C ARG A 64 -12.85 -8.36 -8.58
N THR A 65 -11.96 -8.81 -9.45
CA THR A 65 -10.76 -9.57 -9.07
C THR A 65 -9.52 -8.68 -9.17
N TYR A 66 -8.66 -8.76 -8.16
CA TYR A 66 -7.42 -7.99 -8.08
C TYR A 66 -6.23 -8.93 -7.91
N TYR A 67 -5.15 -8.66 -8.63
CA TYR A 67 -3.98 -9.53 -8.71
C TYR A 67 -2.72 -8.83 -8.20
N PHE A 68 -1.90 -9.57 -7.48
CA PHE A 68 -0.64 -9.07 -6.94
C PHE A 68 0.44 -10.12 -7.12
N ILE A 69 1.64 -9.69 -7.48
CA ILE A 69 2.81 -10.57 -7.65
C ILE A 69 4.05 -9.96 -7.02
N THR A 70 5.10 -10.78 -6.90
CA THR A 70 6.48 -10.34 -6.61
C THR A 70 7.39 -10.95 -7.66
N THR A 71 7.97 -10.13 -8.55
CA THR A 71 8.94 -10.61 -9.56
C THR A 71 10.40 -10.45 -9.12
N SER A 72 10.65 -9.82 -7.96
CA SER A 72 11.97 -9.80 -7.32
C SER A 72 12.49 -11.22 -7.09
N ASP A 73 13.81 -11.39 -6.96
CA ASP A 73 14.44 -12.70 -6.70
C ASP A 73 14.86 -12.93 -5.24
N GLY A 74 14.53 -11.99 -4.35
CA GLY A 74 14.90 -12.04 -2.94
C GLY A 74 16.26 -11.41 -2.62
N THR A 75 16.95 -10.85 -3.62
CA THR A 75 18.21 -10.10 -3.45
C THR A 75 18.03 -8.62 -3.73
N LEU A 76 18.90 -7.77 -3.17
CA LEU A 76 18.91 -6.33 -3.48
C LEU A 76 19.19 -6.05 -4.96
N SER A 77 20.08 -6.83 -5.59
CA SER A 77 20.40 -6.68 -7.01
C SER A 77 19.25 -7.08 -7.94
N GLY A 78 18.39 -8.00 -7.51
CA GLY A 78 17.24 -8.47 -8.28
C GLY A 78 15.92 -7.89 -7.80
N ILE A 79 15.93 -6.84 -6.97
CA ILE A 79 14.70 -6.26 -6.41
C ILE A 79 13.80 -5.66 -7.51
N ASP A 80 14.39 -4.99 -8.50
CA ASP A 80 13.69 -4.34 -9.63
C ASP A 80 13.45 -5.30 -10.82
N ARG A 81 13.61 -6.61 -10.63
CA ARG A 81 13.38 -7.60 -11.69
C ARG A 81 11.92 -7.55 -12.15
N ARG A 82 11.71 -7.47 -13.47
CA ARG A 82 10.38 -7.29 -14.09
C ARG A 82 9.74 -8.55 -14.65
N LYS A 83 10.37 -9.71 -14.53
CA LYS A 83 9.87 -10.99 -15.06
C LYS A 83 10.39 -12.17 -14.24
N ASP A 84 9.57 -13.20 -14.11
CA ASP A 84 9.85 -14.43 -13.36
C ASP A 84 10.12 -14.17 -11.87
N GLY A 85 11.28 -14.59 -11.36
CA GLY A 85 11.67 -14.46 -9.96
C GLY A 85 10.73 -15.22 -9.03
N LEU A 86 10.48 -14.66 -7.86
CA LEU A 86 9.69 -15.30 -6.81
C LEU A 86 8.24 -15.61 -7.24
N CYS A 87 7.69 -14.88 -8.21
CA CYS A 87 6.38 -15.17 -8.81
C CYS A 87 6.35 -16.55 -9.46
N THR A 88 7.35 -16.86 -10.30
CA THR A 88 7.46 -18.15 -10.98
C THR A 88 8.01 -19.22 -10.05
N GLU A 89 9.12 -18.93 -9.37
CA GLU A 89 9.91 -19.90 -8.59
C GLU A 89 9.21 -20.34 -7.30
N ARG A 90 8.48 -19.43 -6.64
CA ARG A 90 7.87 -19.68 -5.32
C ARG A 90 6.38 -19.41 -5.27
N GLN A 91 5.75 -19.11 -6.41
CA GLN A 91 4.33 -18.76 -6.48
C GLN A 91 3.98 -17.62 -5.51
N MET A 92 4.89 -16.64 -5.36
CA MET A 92 4.64 -15.42 -4.60
C MET A 92 3.72 -14.49 -5.40
N LYS A 93 2.46 -14.89 -5.44
CA LYS A 93 1.36 -14.19 -6.10
C LYS A 93 0.05 -14.48 -5.39
N VAL A 94 -0.85 -13.52 -5.41
CA VAL A 94 -2.17 -13.63 -4.77
C VAL A 94 -3.23 -12.97 -5.63
N LYS A 95 -4.40 -13.59 -5.66
CA LYS A 95 -5.61 -13.01 -6.23
C LYS A 95 -6.66 -12.81 -5.16
N PHE A 96 -7.37 -11.69 -5.25
CA PHE A 96 -8.50 -11.37 -4.42
C PHE A 96 -9.75 -11.26 -5.25
N GLU A 97 -10.73 -12.11 -4.97
CA GLU A 97 -12.06 -12.05 -5.58
C GLU A 97 -12.99 -11.31 -4.60
N VAL A 98 -13.27 -10.04 -4.90
CA VAL A 98 -14.12 -9.20 -4.05
C VAL A 98 -15.56 -9.51 -4.39
N GLN A 99 -16.30 -10.12 -3.45
CA GLN A 99 -17.70 -10.46 -3.69
C GLN A 99 -18.59 -9.22 -3.76
N LEU A 100 -19.64 -9.27 -4.59
CA LEU A 100 -20.74 -8.32 -4.49
C LEU A 100 -21.36 -8.43 -3.09
N PRO A 101 -21.87 -7.33 -2.51
CA PRO A 101 -22.71 -7.42 -1.33
C PRO A 101 -23.84 -8.38 -1.65
N LYS A 102 -24.00 -9.42 -0.83
CA LYS A 102 -25.22 -10.23 -0.92
C LYS A 102 -26.35 -9.29 -0.52
N HIS A 103 -27.12 -8.82 -1.49
CA HIS A 103 -28.44 -8.30 -1.18
C HIS A 103 -29.15 -9.49 -0.55
N GLU A 104 -29.39 -9.42 0.76
CA GLU A 104 -30.32 -10.34 1.39
C GLU A 104 -31.66 -10.08 0.72
N LEU A 105 -31.94 -10.79 -0.38
CA LEU A 105 -33.29 -11.08 -0.80
C LEU A 105 -33.85 -12.00 0.29
N GLN A 106 -34.12 -11.43 1.47
CA GLN A 106 -35.01 -12.03 2.44
C GLN A 106 -36.36 -12.12 1.74
N HIS A 107 -36.59 -13.30 1.18
CA HIS A 107 -37.86 -13.97 1.01
C HIS A 107 -39.10 -13.06 1.02
N HIS A 108 -39.58 -12.71 -0.17
CA HIS A 108 -41.02 -12.62 -0.39
C HIS A 108 -41.65 -14.00 -0.07
N VAL A 109 -41.87 -14.31 1.21
CA VAL A 109 -42.87 -15.31 1.57
C VAL A 109 -44.20 -14.67 1.24
N ASN A 110 -44.80 -15.08 0.13
CA ASN A 110 -46.17 -14.72 -0.22
C ASN A 110 -47.10 -15.37 0.82
N PRO A 111 -47.73 -14.62 1.75
CA PRO A 111 -48.69 -15.21 2.65
C PRO A 111 -49.99 -15.34 1.87
N LYS A 112 -50.15 -16.47 1.16
CA LYS A 112 -51.49 -16.92 0.78
C LYS A 112 -52.23 -17.22 2.08
N PHE A 113 -53.18 -16.35 2.41
CA PHE A 113 -54.19 -16.45 3.47
C PHE A 113 -53.69 -16.31 4.92
N ALA A 114 -53.48 -15.08 5.36
CA ALA A 114 -53.81 -14.68 6.73
C ALA A 114 -54.62 -13.38 6.67
N ALA A 115 -55.90 -13.48 7.02
CA ALA A 115 -56.82 -12.37 7.07
C ALA A 115 -56.47 -11.40 8.22
N ARG A 116 -56.59 -10.09 7.93
CA ARG A 116 -56.91 -8.96 8.82
C ARG A 116 -56.26 -8.93 10.22
N THR A 117 -55.56 -7.84 10.56
CA THR A 117 -56.08 -6.73 11.41
C THR A 117 -55.00 -5.70 11.75
N SER A 118 -55.39 -4.42 11.63
CA SER A 118 -54.88 -3.19 12.27
C SER A 118 -53.53 -2.55 11.94
N GLN A 119 -53.62 -1.22 12.01
CA GLN A 119 -52.73 -0.15 11.59
C GLN A 119 -51.62 0.17 12.60
N LYS A 120 -50.67 1.00 12.13
CA LYS A 120 -49.71 1.85 12.89
C LYS A 120 -48.48 1.07 13.39
N GLU A 121 -47.24 1.52 13.18
CA GLU A 121 -46.73 2.88 13.32
C GLU A 121 -45.42 3.04 12.52
N GLN A 122 -45.26 4.21 11.92
CA GLN A 122 -44.09 4.65 11.17
C GLN A 122 -43.01 5.06 12.18
N GLN A 123 -41.81 4.47 12.10
CA GLN A 123 -40.65 4.98 12.83
C GLN A 123 -39.40 4.83 11.96
N GLU A 124 -38.89 5.99 11.55
CA GLU A 124 -37.62 6.21 10.87
C GLU A 124 -36.44 5.62 11.65
N GLU A 125 -35.40 5.31 10.88
CA GLU A 125 -34.08 4.76 11.20
C GLU A 125 -33.31 5.35 12.39
N PRO A 126 -32.21 4.66 12.77
CA PRO A 126 -30.92 5.24 12.41
C PRO A 126 -30.04 4.24 11.65
N GLU A 127 -29.66 4.58 10.42
CA GLU A 127 -28.45 4.04 9.80
C GLU A 127 -27.31 4.19 10.80
N ALA A 128 -26.64 3.08 11.12
CA ALA A 128 -25.38 3.12 11.82
C ALA A 128 -24.32 3.70 10.87
N SER A 129 -24.37 5.01 10.67
CA SER A 129 -23.35 5.77 9.96
C SER A 129 -22.06 5.64 10.77
N THR A 130 -21.12 4.87 10.24
CA THR A 130 -19.77 4.79 10.83
C THR A 130 -19.20 6.21 10.89
N PRO A 131 -18.68 6.67 12.03
CA PRO A 131 -18.16 8.03 12.12
C PRO A 131 -16.96 8.17 11.18
N ILE A 132 -17.11 9.03 10.17
CA ILE A 132 -16.00 9.46 9.32
C ILE A 132 -15.15 10.41 10.15
N MET A 133 -13.96 9.96 10.54
CA MET A 133 -12.97 10.81 11.19
C MET A 133 -12.32 11.69 10.12
N TYR A 134 -12.64 12.99 10.14
CA TYR A 134 -11.96 14.00 9.34
C TYR A 134 -10.88 14.67 10.20
N ILE A 135 -9.66 14.73 9.67
CA ILE A 135 -8.55 15.51 10.24
C ILE A 135 -8.64 16.90 9.60
N ILE A 136 -9.01 17.91 10.39
CA ILE A 136 -8.91 19.31 9.99
C ILE A 136 -7.43 19.68 10.08
N HIS A 137 -6.83 20.05 8.95
CA HIS A 137 -5.52 20.69 8.97
C HIS A 137 -5.76 22.13 9.44
N VAL A 138 -5.22 22.46 10.61
CA VAL A 138 -5.11 23.87 11.01
C VAL A 138 -3.90 24.40 10.25
N ASP A 139 -4.13 25.18 9.21
CA ASP A 139 -3.10 26.06 8.68
C ASP A 139 -2.71 27.02 9.81
N GLY A 140 -1.53 26.78 10.38
CA GLY A 140 -1.04 27.44 11.58
C GLY A 140 0.44 27.74 11.44
N GLU A 141 0.68 28.89 10.82
CA GLU A 141 1.87 29.74 10.89
C GLU A 141 3.18 29.33 10.22
N ASN A 142 3.47 30.17 9.22
CA ASN A 142 4.74 30.50 8.62
C ASN A 142 5.87 30.64 9.65
N SER A 143 6.95 29.89 9.46
CA SER A 143 8.28 30.30 9.92
C SER A 143 9.25 30.12 8.77
N ASP A 144 9.34 31.16 7.96
CA ASP A 144 10.51 31.43 7.13
C ASP A 144 11.70 31.64 8.08
N GLU A 145 12.59 30.65 8.20
CA GLU A 145 13.98 30.87 8.60
C GLU A 145 14.87 30.27 7.51
N LEU A 146 15.25 31.15 6.59
CA LEU A 146 16.43 31.03 5.75
C LEU A 146 17.61 31.50 6.59
N ASP A 147 18.47 30.59 7.02
CA ASP A 147 19.82 30.94 7.44
C ASP A 147 20.81 30.50 6.35
N ASP A 148 21.48 31.52 5.81
CA ASP A 148 22.61 31.46 4.91
C ASP A 148 23.83 30.80 5.57
N ASP A 149 24.22 29.60 5.14
CA ASP A 149 25.58 29.09 5.32
C ASP A 149 26.36 29.19 4.02
N VAL A 150 26.85 30.41 3.73
CA VAL A 150 27.99 30.64 2.84
C VAL A 150 29.25 30.70 3.69
N ALA A 151 30.05 29.62 3.71
CA ALA A 151 31.50 29.70 3.85
C ALA A 151 32.18 28.33 3.60
N THR A 152 32.55 28.09 2.34
CA THR A 152 33.94 27.76 1.97
C THR A 152 34.73 26.84 2.91
N THR A 153 34.51 25.52 2.86
CA THR A 153 35.54 24.58 3.32
C THR A 153 36.58 24.44 2.21
N ALA A 154 37.65 25.20 2.40
CA ALA A 154 38.84 25.25 1.60
C ALA A 154 39.39 23.83 1.29
N PHE A 155 39.55 23.55 0.00
CA PHE A 155 40.56 22.61 -0.46
C PHE A 155 41.91 23.07 0.09
N MET A 156 42.45 22.35 1.08
CA MET A 156 43.84 22.48 1.47
C MET A 156 44.70 22.13 0.24
N PRO A 157 45.55 23.03 -0.27
CA PRO A 157 46.42 22.68 -1.37
C PRO A 157 47.45 21.66 -0.85
N LEU A 158 47.63 20.58 -1.61
CA LEU A 158 48.54 19.46 -1.35
C LEU A 158 49.93 19.83 -0.77
N PRO A 159 50.58 20.95 -1.12
CA PRO A 159 51.90 21.26 -0.57
C PRO A 159 51.91 21.63 0.93
N LEU A 160 50.79 22.07 1.52
CA LEU A 160 50.73 22.36 2.97
C LEU A 160 50.60 21.10 3.84
N LEU A 161 50.04 20.02 3.27
CA LEU A 161 49.88 18.74 3.97
C LEU A 161 51.21 17.97 4.04
N LEU A 162 52.04 18.11 3.00
CA LEU A 162 53.39 17.56 2.95
C LEU A 162 54.37 18.27 3.91
N SER A 163 54.25 19.59 4.09
CA SER A 163 55.10 20.31 5.05
C SER A 163 54.79 19.93 6.49
N LEU A 164 53.51 19.77 6.85
CA LEU A 164 53.10 19.31 8.18
C LEU A 164 53.56 17.88 8.48
N LEU A 165 53.52 16.97 7.49
CA LEU A 165 54.02 15.60 7.66
C LEU A 165 55.54 15.55 7.85
N LEU A 166 56.31 16.42 7.18
CA LEU A 166 57.76 16.50 7.35
C LEU A 166 58.17 17.07 8.71
N PHE A 167 57.39 18.00 9.29
CA PHE A 167 57.60 18.48 10.66
C PHE A 167 57.29 17.44 11.74
N TYR A 168 56.48 16.42 11.44
CA TYR A 168 56.09 15.40 12.41
C TYR A 168 57.00 14.16 12.43
N LEU A 169 57.84 13.98 11.40
CA LEU A 169 58.81 12.88 11.28
C LEU A 169 60.24 13.28 11.65
N ASN A 170 60.44 14.48 12.19
CA ASN A 170 61.73 14.98 12.68
C ASN A 170 61.58 15.63 14.05
#